data_AF-A0A9Q1KXY8-F1
#
_entry.id   AF-A0A9Q1KXY8-F1
#
_cell.length_a   1.000
_cell.length_b   1.000
_cell.length_c   1.000
_cell.angle_alpha   90.00
_cell.angle_beta   90.00
_cell.angle_gamma   90.00
#
_symmetry.space_group_name_H-M   'P 1'
#
loop_
_entity.id
_entity.type
_entity.pdbx_description
1 polymer ?
#
loop_
_entity_poly.entity_id
_entity_poly.type
_entity_poly.pdbx_seq_one_letter_code
_entity_poly.pdbx_strand_id
1 'polypeptide(L)'
;MGENHCDNEALHARIRELEQERDDLHKDIEQLCMQQAGSSYIAVATQMHFRRIAGLEQEIENLKKKLAACTKENSILKEELTEAKRIKTHLDQLLKEEVQKNAEVVKQLEYFRGAIANAFADRDHAIIEAERAKENEELMSQKLNDAEKRLQDLSAGSIDTHEQLANLQTKLEKLQQEMEIYRNIVDKFYKIRQHACRGNESEERSRDDHSEDIRWDDKCACLYDDPSNMWSFKIYQDASAADHIAALKKELEAVRADFQNETQMAWQIQKHMQKEKKALQQKLEALEQKKILSDRLIADGISSLREYHTQQKVQIMNLLDDEKSHLQSIADNIQKVIEKSKDLGSIVATEVTDVSMTNTTQAVDSEALTRALQEKVSALLLLSQQEERHLWEENVHAAVQETVDELQKALVQATEEKVKVLMELALLKQEYQQLLEKTAEESRHVNVLANAGERRIVVHGRDGKLKNLLKKTSLKHWLGSVENLPPVAHPQRRSNHSMEDARLQIENATLKESMHSLERLTSNIHKLRLSLMQVKRAPPVERTCSASSRVVDEIVREAELVRIALGSALPLSWSGEGDMPFPDENEDLDAVRIDSVTAAGLEMVELLTLAAQTLKEQMADKAGVVK
;
A
#
# COMPACT_ATOMS: atom_id res chain seq x y z
N MET A 1 -38.03 95.90 -128.12
CA MET A 1 -37.49 96.19 -126.76
C MET A 1 -38.52 97.02 -126.00
N GLY A 2 -39.61 96.42 -125.52
CA GLY A 2 -40.71 97.16 -124.89
C GLY A 2 -41.72 96.36 -124.05
N GLU A 3 -41.73 95.02 -124.10
CA GLU A 3 -42.73 94.21 -123.36
C GLU A 3 -42.26 93.69 -121.99
N ASN A 4 -40.94 93.68 -121.69
CA ASN A 4 -40.42 93.11 -120.44
C ASN A 4 -40.49 94.03 -119.19
N HIS A 5 -40.96 95.28 -119.33
CA HIS A 5 -41.02 96.21 -118.18
C HIS A 5 -42.34 96.10 -117.39
N CYS A 6 -43.44 95.76 -118.07
CA CYS A 6 -44.77 95.65 -117.45
C CYS A 6 -44.87 94.40 -116.54
N ASP A 7 -44.32 93.25 -116.98
CA ASP A 7 -44.33 92.01 -116.20
C ASP A 7 -43.45 92.09 -114.95
N ASN A 8 -42.38 92.90 -114.98
CA ASN A 8 -41.49 93.09 -113.85
C ASN A 8 -42.14 93.94 -112.75
N GLU A 9 -42.92 94.97 -113.12
CA GLU A 9 -43.72 95.75 -112.17
C GLU A 9 -44.85 94.92 -111.55
N ALA A 10 -45.51 94.06 -112.33
CA ALA A 10 -46.54 93.14 -111.83
C ALA A 10 -45.96 92.09 -110.86
N LEU A 11 -44.78 91.54 -111.15
CA LEU A 11 -44.07 90.63 -110.24
C LEU A 11 -43.60 91.34 -108.96
N HIS A 12 -43.09 92.57 -109.06
CA HIS A 12 -42.73 93.36 -107.88
C HIS A 12 -43.95 93.78 -107.04
N ALA A 13 -45.11 94.00 -107.65
CA ALA A 13 -46.36 94.19 -106.91
C ALA A 13 -46.79 92.90 -106.19
N ARG A 14 -46.70 91.75 -106.87
CA ARG A 14 -47.06 90.45 -106.28
C ARG A 14 -46.13 90.01 -105.15
N ILE A 15 -44.83 90.30 -105.26
CA ILE A 15 -43.87 90.05 -104.18
C ILE A 15 -44.23 90.89 -102.95
N ARG A 16 -44.56 92.18 -103.15
CA ARG A 16 -44.98 93.06 -102.04
C ARG A 16 -46.28 92.59 -101.38
N GLU A 17 -47.25 92.12 -102.16
CA GLU A 17 -48.46 91.50 -101.63
C GLU A 17 -48.15 90.25 -100.81
N LEU A 18 -47.30 89.34 -101.32
CA LEU A 18 -46.94 88.12 -100.62
C LEU A 18 -46.10 88.40 -99.35
N GLU A 19 -45.27 89.44 -99.36
CA GLU A 19 -44.55 89.89 -98.17
C GLU A 19 -45.52 90.44 -97.11
N GLN A 20 -46.54 91.19 -97.55
CA GLN A 20 -47.57 91.69 -96.66
C GLN A 20 -48.46 90.57 -96.11
N GLU A 21 -48.88 89.61 -96.96
CA GLU A 21 -49.62 88.41 -96.55
C GLU A 21 -48.80 87.56 -95.57
N ARG A 22 -47.50 87.38 -95.81
CA ARG A 22 -46.60 86.67 -94.89
C ARG A 22 -46.51 87.39 -93.55
N ASP A 23 -46.36 88.71 -93.55
CA ASP A 23 -46.22 89.50 -92.33
C ASP A 23 -47.53 89.52 -91.53
N ASP A 24 -48.67 89.50 -92.20
CA ASP A 24 -49.98 89.40 -91.55
C ASP A 24 -50.25 87.97 -91.01
N LEU A 25 -49.86 86.93 -91.75
CA LEU A 25 -49.90 85.55 -91.24
C LEU A 25 -48.96 85.34 -90.05
N HIS A 26 -47.79 85.99 -90.02
CA HIS A 26 -46.90 85.94 -88.87
C HIS A 26 -47.56 86.54 -87.62
N LYS A 27 -48.23 87.70 -87.76
CA LYS A 27 -48.99 88.32 -86.66
C LYS A 27 -50.14 87.43 -86.19
N ASP A 28 -50.87 86.81 -87.12
CA ASP A 28 -51.97 85.90 -86.78
C ASP A 28 -51.47 84.65 -86.02
N ILE A 29 -50.31 84.10 -86.40
CA ILE A 29 -49.68 82.96 -85.71
C ILE A 29 -49.21 83.37 -84.31
N GLU A 30 -48.57 84.53 -84.16
CA GLU A 30 -48.18 85.06 -82.85
C GLU A 30 -49.41 85.30 -81.96
N GLN A 31 -50.49 85.83 -82.54
CA GLN A 31 -51.74 86.07 -81.84
C GLN A 31 -52.43 84.76 -81.44
N LEU A 32 -52.44 83.74 -82.30
CA LEU A 32 -52.93 82.39 -82.00
C LEU A 32 -52.09 81.71 -80.91
N CYS A 33 -50.77 81.84 -80.93
CA CYS A 33 -49.90 81.32 -79.88
C CYS A 33 -50.15 82.03 -78.53
N MET A 34 -50.36 83.34 -78.53
CA MET A 34 -50.75 84.09 -77.33
C MET A 34 -52.16 83.75 -76.84
N GLN A 35 -53.09 83.40 -77.73
CA GLN A 35 -54.47 83.01 -77.40
C GLN A 35 -54.59 81.55 -76.94
N GLN A 36 -53.85 80.62 -77.56
CA GLN A 36 -53.78 79.21 -77.15
C GLN A 36 -52.93 79.01 -75.89
N ALA A 37 -51.99 79.92 -75.61
CA ALA A 37 -51.42 80.13 -74.28
C ALA A 37 -52.43 80.81 -73.33
N GLY A 38 -53.71 80.45 -73.41
CA GLY A 38 -54.76 80.96 -72.54
C GLY A 38 -54.40 80.78 -71.07
N SER A 39 -54.85 81.71 -70.22
CA SER A 39 -54.49 81.77 -68.80
C SER A 39 -54.73 80.45 -68.03
N SER A 40 -55.63 79.60 -68.53
CA SER A 40 -55.91 78.26 -67.98
C SER A 40 -54.79 77.23 -68.22
N TYR A 41 -54.08 77.24 -69.35
CA TYR A 41 -52.99 76.29 -69.62
C TYR A 41 -51.79 76.54 -68.68
N ILE A 42 -51.44 77.81 -68.50
CA ILE A 42 -50.39 78.23 -67.57
C ILE A 42 -50.77 77.83 -66.14
N ALA A 43 -52.02 78.04 -65.74
CA ALA A 43 -52.50 77.65 -64.41
C ALA A 43 -52.44 76.13 -64.16
N VAL A 44 -52.84 75.29 -65.12
CA VAL A 44 -52.81 73.82 -65.00
C VAL A 44 -51.37 73.28 -65.00
N ALA A 45 -50.49 73.77 -65.89
CA ALA A 45 -49.08 73.41 -65.88
C ALA A 45 -48.42 73.78 -64.55
N THR A 46 -48.70 74.99 -64.05
CA THR A 46 -48.17 75.47 -62.76
C THR A 46 -48.70 74.61 -61.60
N GLN A 47 -49.96 74.19 -61.62
CA GLN A 47 -50.52 73.28 -60.61
C GLN A 47 -49.90 71.88 -60.66
N MET A 48 -49.63 71.32 -61.85
CA MET A 48 -48.88 70.06 -61.98
C MET A 48 -47.44 70.21 -61.46
N HIS A 49 -46.76 71.31 -61.79
CA HIS A 49 -45.42 71.58 -61.28
C HIS A 49 -45.41 71.69 -59.75
N PHE A 50 -46.35 72.41 -59.14
CA PHE A 50 -46.46 72.49 -57.67
C PHE A 50 -46.73 71.12 -57.04
N ARG A 51 -47.61 70.30 -57.62
CA ARG A 51 -47.82 68.92 -57.12
C ARG A 51 -46.57 68.06 -57.22
N ARG A 52 -45.83 68.16 -58.34
CA ARG A 52 -44.57 67.43 -58.53
C ARG A 52 -43.50 67.92 -57.56
N ILE A 53 -43.38 69.22 -57.36
CA ILE A 53 -42.47 69.83 -56.38
C ILE A 53 -42.80 69.33 -54.98
N ALA A 54 -44.06 69.41 -54.53
CA ALA A 54 -44.47 68.93 -53.21
C ALA A 54 -44.21 67.42 -53.01
N GLY A 55 -44.44 66.59 -54.04
CA GLY A 55 -44.13 65.17 -53.99
C GLY A 55 -42.63 64.90 -53.85
N LEU A 56 -41.80 65.62 -54.62
CA LEU A 56 -40.34 65.53 -54.53
C LEU A 56 -39.82 66.06 -53.19
N GLU A 57 -40.38 67.14 -52.65
CA GLU A 57 -40.04 67.67 -51.32
C GLU A 57 -40.35 66.65 -50.22
N GLN A 58 -41.50 65.97 -50.30
CA GLN A 58 -41.85 64.92 -49.35
C GLN A 58 -40.93 63.69 -49.47
N GLU A 59 -40.56 63.29 -50.69
CA GLU A 59 -39.59 62.21 -50.91
C GLU A 59 -38.21 62.59 -50.36
N ILE A 60 -37.74 63.81 -50.60
CA ILE A 60 -36.49 64.35 -50.04
C ILE A 60 -36.54 64.32 -48.51
N GLU A 61 -37.65 64.75 -47.91
CA GLU A 61 -37.80 64.75 -46.46
C GLU A 61 -37.82 63.33 -45.87
N ASN A 62 -38.50 62.39 -46.54
CA ASN A 62 -38.49 60.98 -46.15
C ASN A 62 -37.09 60.35 -46.27
N LEU A 63 -36.34 60.67 -47.33
CA LEU A 63 -34.96 60.21 -47.50
C LEU A 63 -34.03 60.82 -46.45
N LYS A 64 -34.20 62.09 -46.09
CA LYS A 64 -33.46 62.72 -44.98
C LYS A 64 -33.72 62.02 -43.65
N LYS A 65 -34.98 61.69 -43.35
CA LYS A 65 -35.33 60.93 -42.12
C LYS A 65 -34.70 59.54 -42.10
N LYS A 66 -34.76 58.80 -43.22
CA LYS A 66 -34.10 57.50 -43.35
C LYS A 66 -32.58 57.61 -43.21
N LEU A 67 -31.97 58.64 -43.80
CA LEU A 67 -30.54 58.90 -43.65
C LEU A 67 -30.17 59.17 -42.19
N ALA A 68 -30.95 59.99 -41.48
CA ALA A 68 -30.74 60.29 -40.07
C ALA A 68 -30.92 59.06 -39.15
N ALA A 69 -31.87 58.18 -39.46
CA ALA A 69 -32.04 56.91 -38.75
C ALA A 69 -30.82 55.99 -38.99
N CYS A 70 -30.40 55.84 -40.25
CA CYS A 70 -29.24 55.02 -40.63
C CYS A 70 -27.93 55.55 -40.02
N THR A 71 -27.73 56.87 -39.95
CA THR A 71 -26.54 57.44 -39.30
C THR A 71 -26.52 57.18 -37.80
N LYS A 72 -27.68 57.22 -37.13
CA LYS A 72 -27.82 56.88 -35.71
C LYS A 72 -27.56 55.39 -35.44
N GLU A 73 -28.11 54.50 -36.26
CA GLU A 73 -27.83 53.06 -36.15
C GLU A 73 -26.34 52.78 -36.36
N ASN A 74 -25.70 53.45 -37.33
CA ASN A 74 -24.26 53.31 -37.57
C ASN A 74 -23.40 53.80 -36.39
N SER A 75 -23.81 54.87 -35.69
CA SER A 75 -23.11 55.28 -34.45
C SER A 75 -23.26 54.26 -33.33
N ILE A 76 -24.47 53.70 -33.14
CA ILE A 76 -24.71 52.66 -32.12
C ILE A 76 -23.87 51.41 -32.41
N LEU A 77 -23.87 50.91 -33.64
CA LEU A 77 -23.08 49.74 -34.03
C LEU A 77 -21.56 49.98 -33.85
N LYS A 78 -21.09 51.21 -34.04
CA LYS A 78 -19.69 51.56 -33.76
C LYS A 78 -19.38 51.50 -32.27
N GLU A 79 -20.26 52.01 -31.42
CA GLU A 79 -20.12 51.92 -29.97
C GLU A 79 -20.12 50.46 -29.49
N GLU A 80 -21.08 49.65 -29.95
CA GLU A 80 -21.16 48.21 -29.67
C GLU A 80 -19.89 47.47 -30.12
N LEU A 81 -19.36 47.78 -31.31
CA LEU A 81 -18.10 47.21 -31.79
C LEU A 81 -16.90 47.60 -30.91
N THR A 82 -16.85 48.85 -30.43
CA THR A 82 -15.78 49.27 -29.52
C THR A 82 -15.88 48.56 -28.18
N GLU A 83 -17.08 48.34 -27.67
CA GLU A 83 -17.30 47.63 -26.41
C GLU A 83 -16.96 46.14 -26.55
N ALA A 84 -17.40 45.50 -27.63
CA ALA A 84 -17.04 44.11 -27.93
C ALA A 84 -15.51 43.93 -28.02
N LYS A 85 -14.78 44.91 -28.58
CA LYS A 85 -13.30 44.89 -28.61
C LYS A 85 -12.69 45.02 -27.21
N ARG A 86 -13.25 45.86 -26.32
CA ARG A 86 -12.79 45.97 -24.92
C ARG A 86 -13.02 44.67 -24.16
N ILE A 87 -14.21 44.09 -24.28
CA ILE A 87 -14.55 42.80 -23.66
C ILE A 87 -13.58 41.72 -24.15
N LYS A 88 -13.31 41.65 -25.46
CA LYS A 88 -12.33 40.72 -26.02
C LYS A 88 -10.95 40.89 -25.37
N THR A 89 -10.44 42.12 -25.29
CA THR A 89 -9.12 42.35 -24.68
C THR A 89 -9.07 41.96 -23.20
N HIS A 90 -10.18 42.14 -22.47
CA HIS A 90 -10.27 41.71 -21.08
C HIS A 90 -10.27 40.19 -20.95
N LEU A 91 -11.01 39.48 -21.81
CA LEU A 91 -11.00 38.02 -21.87
C LEU A 91 -9.63 37.45 -22.24
N ASP A 92 -8.93 38.08 -23.20
CA ASP A 92 -7.58 37.66 -23.58
C ASP A 92 -6.59 37.79 -22.40
N GLN A 93 -6.74 38.84 -21.58
CA GLN A 93 -5.93 39.03 -20.36
C GLN A 93 -6.26 37.99 -19.28
N LEU A 94 -7.54 37.74 -19.02
CA LEU A 94 -7.96 36.70 -18.07
C LEU A 94 -7.48 35.31 -18.51
N LEU A 95 -7.59 34.98 -19.80
CA LEU A 95 -7.09 33.72 -20.35
C LEU A 95 -5.58 33.58 -20.11
N LYS A 96 -4.81 34.65 -20.32
CA LYS A 96 -3.36 34.65 -20.08
C LYS A 96 -3.03 34.42 -18.60
N GLU A 97 -3.76 35.05 -17.70
CA GLU A 97 -3.58 34.87 -16.25
C GLU A 97 -3.92 33.44 -15.81
N GLU A 98 -5.02 32.87 -16.31
CA GLU A 98 -5.38 31.48 -16.02
C GLU A 98 -4.37 30.48 -16.58
N VAL A 99 -3.86 30.70 -17.79
CA VAL A 99 -2.77 29.87 -18.36
C VAL A 99 -1.51 29.95 -17.50
N GLN A 100 -1.16 31.12 -16.96
CA GLN A 100 -0.02 31.29 -16.06
C GLN A 100 -0.22 30.55 -14.73
N LYS A 101 -1.43 30.62 -14.14
CA LYS A 101 -1.77 29.85 -12.93
C LYS A 101 -1.67 28.34 -13.19
N ASN A 102 -2.20 27.88 -14.32
CA ASN A 102 -2.10 26.46 -14.70
C ASN A 102 -0.64 26.00 -14.87
N ALA A 103 0.20 26.83 -15.51
CA ALA A 103 1.63 26.51 -15.64
C ALA A 103 2.33 26.38 -14.28
N GLU A 104 1.96 27.19 -13.28
CA GLU A 104 2.51 27.08 -11.93
C GLU A 104 2.02 25.83 -11.21
N VAL A 105 0.73 25.48 -11.32
CA VAL A 105 0.19 24.23 -10.76
C VAL A 105 0.89 23.02 -11.39
N VAL A 106 1.16 23.02 -12.70
CA VAL A 106 1.90 21.95 -13.37
C VAL A 106 3.30 21.79 -12.79
N LYS A 107 4.04 22.89 -12.55
CA LYS A 107 5.37 22.82 -11.91
C LYS A 107 5.30 22.25 -10.49
N GLN A 108 4.28 22.62 -9.72
CA GLN A 108 4.08 22.06 -8.38
C GLN A 108 3.80 20.56 -8.44
N LEU A 109 2.97 20.11 -9.39
CA LEU A 109 2.71 18.69 -9.60
C LEU A 109 3.99 17.91 -9.99
N GLU A 110 4.83 18.49 -10.84
CA GLU A 110 6.13 17.89 -11.19
C GLU A 110 7.06 17.80 -9.97
N TYR A 111 7.10 18.84 -9.13
CA TYR A 111 7.83 18.82 -7.87
C TYR A 111 7.33 17.71 -6.94
N PHE A 112 6.01 17.62 -6.71
CA PHE A 112 5.45 16.57 -5.85
C PHE A 112 5.68 15.17 -6.42
N ARG A 113 5.61 15.01 -7.74
CA ARG A 113 5.96 13.74 -8.41
C ARG A 113 7.41 13.35 -8.14
N GLY A 114 8.35 14.29 -8.22
CA GLY A 114 9.76 14.07 -7.90
C GLY A 114 9.98 13.74 -6.42
N ALA A 115 9.31 14.45 -5.51
CA ALA A 115 9.38 14.18 -4.07
C ALA A 115 8.86 12.79 -3.71
N ILE A 116 7.75 12.37 -4.32
CA ILE A 116 7.18 11.02 -4.14
C ILE A 116 8.13 9.95 -4.68
N ALA A 117 8.73 10.16 -5.87
CA ALA A 117 9.70 9.23 -6.43
C ALA A 117 10.93 9.06 -5.52
N ASN A 118 11.45 10.15 -4.96
CA ASN A 118 12.57 10.10 -4.01
C ASN A 118 12.17 9.39 -2.71
N ALA A 119 10.98 9.66 -2.17
CA ALA A 119 10.50 8.99 -0.97
C ALA A 119 10.34 7.47 -1.17
N PHE A 120 9.91 7.04 -2.36
CA PHE A 120 9.88 5.62 -2.71
C PHE A 120 11.28 5.03 -2.82
N ALA A 121 12.22 5.73 -3.48
CA ALA A 121 13.60 5.27 -3.55
C ALA A 121 14.25 5.13 -2.16
N ASP A 122 14.01 6.07 -1.25
CA ASP A 122 14.51 6.04 0.13
C ASP A 122 13.88 4.88 0.93
N ARG A 123 12.57 4.67 0.79
CA ARG A 123 11.86 3.55 1.41
C ARG A 123 12.44 2.22 0.92
N ASP A 124 12.63 2.07 -0.38
CA ASP A 124 13.11 0.83 -0.97
C ASP A 124 14.57 0.56 -0.55
N HIS A 125 15.41 1.60 -0.43
CA HIS A 125 16.74 1.48 0.17
C HIS A 125 16.69 1.02 1.63
N ALA A 126 15.80 1.61 2.44
CA ALA A 126 15.65 1.23 3.84
C ALA A 126 15.14 -0.21 4.02
N ILE A 127 14.25 -0.68 3.14
CA ILE A 127 13.78 -2.07 3.13
C ILE A 127 14.94 -3.02 2.84
N ILE A 128 15.73 -2.74 1.80
CA ILE A 128 16.88 -3.58 1.44
C ILE A 128 17.91 -3.61 2.58
N GLU A 129 18.17 -2.49 3.25
CA GLU A 129 19.08 -2.44 4.40
C GLU A 129 18.54 -3.26 5.59
N ALA A 130 17.23 -3.16 5.88
CA ALA A 130 16.58 -3.94 6.92
C ALA A 130 16.62 -5.45 6.64
N GLU A 131 16.41 -5.87 5.39
CA GLU A 131 16.51 -7.28 4.98
C GLU A 131 17.93 -7.80 5.17
N ARG A 132 18.97 -7.06 4.75
CA ARG A 132 20.37 -7.44 5.00
C ARG A 132 20.71 -7.52 6.48
N ALA A 133 20.18 -6.60 7.30
CA ALA A 133 20.39 -6.63 8.75
C ALA A 133 19.78 -7.89 9.37
N LYS A 134 18.58 -8.27 8.93
CA LYS A 134 17.89 -9.49 9.37
C LYS A 134 18.65 -10.75 8.97
N GLU A 135 19.14 -10.84 7.73
CA GLU A 135 19.97 -11.97 7.28
C GLU A 135 21.23 -12.14 8.15
N ASN A 136 21.87 -11.02 8.50
CA ASN A 136 23.03 -11.03 9.41
C ASN A 136 22.66 -11.48 10.83
N GLU A 137 21.53 -11.04 11.36
CA GLU A 137 21.02 -11.46 12.68
C GLU A 137 20.74 -12.97 12.71
N GLU A 138 20.09 -13.50 11.67
CA GLU A 138 19.82 -14.94 11.55
C GLU A 138 21.13 -15.74 11.50
N LEU A 139 22.13 -15.27 10.73
CA LEU A 139 23.46 -15.88 10.66
C LEU A 139 24.18 -15.84 12.01
N MET A 140 24.09 -14.73 12.76
CA MET A 140 24.67 -14.61 14.09
C MET A 140 23.95 -15.50 15.11
N SER A 141 22.63 -15.63 15.01
CA SER A 141 21.83 -16.53 15.85
C SER A 141 22.22 -18.00 15.63
N GLN A 142 22.45 -18.41 14.37
CA GLN A 142 22.97 -19.75 14.07
C GLN A 142 24.35 -19.99 14.71
N LYS A 143 25.28 -19.03 14.57
CA LYS A 143 26.61 -19.14 15.20
C LYS A 143 26.54 -19.22 16.72
N LEU A 144 25.64 -18.48 17.34
CA LEU A 144 25.43 -18.52 18.79
C LEU A 144 24.91 -19.88 19.23
N ASN A 145 23.90 -20.43 18.54
CA ASN A 145 23.38 -21.76 18.83
C ASN A 145 24.47 -22.84 18.70
N ASP A 146 25.34 -22.74 17.70
CA ASP A 146 26.47 -23.66 17.54
C ASP A 146 27.50 -23.52 18.66
N ALA A 147 27.79 -22.30 19.11
CA ALA A 147 28.67 -22.05 20.25
C ALA A 147 28.07 -22.59 21.56
N GLU A 148 26.76 -22.43 21.75
CA GLU A 148 26.04 -22.96 22.92
C GLU A 148 26.08 -24.49 22.97
N LYS A 149 25.86 -25.17 21.84
CA LYS A 149 26.01 -26.64 21.76
C LYS A 149 27.42 -27.08 22.13
N ARG A 150 28.45 -26.42 21.61
CA ARG A 150 29.85 -26.73 21.96
C ARG A 150 30.12 -26.54 23.46
N LEU A 151 29.55 -25.52 24.08
CA LEU A 151 29.66 -25.31 25.53
C LEU A 151 28.93 -26.41 26.32
N GLN A 152 27.76 -26.84 25.87
CA GLN A 152 27.03 -27.97 26.48
C GLN A 152 27.85 -29.26 26.39
N ASP A 153 28.45 -29.57 25.24
CA ASP A 153 29.30 -30.75 25.05
C ASP A 153 30.53 -30.72 25.96
N LEU A 154 31.21 -29.57 26.05
CA LEU A 154 32.35 -29.39 26.96
C LEU A 154 31.95 -29.49 28.44
N SER A 155 30.78 -28.95 28.80
CA SER A 155 30.24 -29.05 30.15
C SER A 155 29.93 -30.50 30.52
N ALA A 156 29.35 -31.28 29.59
CA ALA A 156 29.10 -32.71 29.79
C ALA A 156 30.40 -33.47 30.03
N GLY A 157 31.42 -33.25 29.20
CA GLY A 157 32.75 -33.85 29.40
C GLY A 157 33.42 -33.42 30.72
N SER A 158 33.19 -32.19 31.19
CA SER A 158 33.69 -31.74 32.49
C SER A 158 33.01 -32.46 33.67
N ILE A 159 31.73 -32.83 33.54
CA ILE A 159 31.01 -33.58 34.58
C ILE A 159 31.58 -35.00 34.68
N ASP A 160 31.79 -35.68 33.54
CA ASP A 160 32.35 -37.03 33.49
C ASP A 160 33.75 -37.08 34.12
N THR A 161 34.60 -36.09 33.80
CA THR A 161 35.94 -36.00 34.39
C THR A 161 35.88 -35.70 35.90
N HIS A 162 34.95 -34.87 36.35
CA HIS A 162 34.75 -34.60 37.77
C HIS A 162 34.28 -35.85 38.53
N GLU A 163 33.38 -36.65 37.95
CA GLU A 163 32.93 -37.92 38.53
C GLU A 163 34.06 -38.95 38.60
N GLN A 164 34.89 -39.05 37.55
CA GLN A 164 36.09 -39.89 37.57
C GLN A 164 37.07 -39.46 38.67
N LEU A 165 37.30 -38.15 38.82
CA LEU A 165 38.15 -37.61 39.88
C LEU A 165 37.60 -37.92 41.27
N ALA A 166 36.29 -37.74 41.50
CA ALA A 166 35.65 -38.09 42.77
C ALA A 166 35.77 -39.59 43.08
N ASN A 167 35.59 -40.46 42.08
CA ASN A 167 35.77 -41.90 42.21
C ASN A 167 37.23 -42.29 42.53
N LEU A 168 38.21 -41.59 41.95
CA LEU A 168 39.62 -41.81 42.28
C LEU A 168 39.97 -41.30 43.67
N GLN A 169 39.45 -40.15 44.08
CA GLN A 169 39.62 -39.61 45.43
C GLN A 169 39.09 -40.58 46.49
N THR A 170 37.88 -41.10 46.33
CA THR A 170 37.31 -42.07 47.28
C THR A 170 38.11 -43.38 47.34
N LYS A 171 38.65 -43.86 46.22
CA LYS A 171 39.56 -45.04 46.20
C LYS A 171 40.87 -44.75 46.93
N LEU A 172 41.44 -43.57 46.72
CA LEU A 172 42.66 -43.15 47.37
C LEU A 172 42.48 -43.03 48.88
N GLU A 173 41.37 -42.44 49.35
CA GLU A 173 41.01 -42.38 50.76
C GLU A 173 40.88 -43.78 51.39
N LYS A 174 40.23 -44.72 50.70
CA LYS A 174 40.13 -46.11 51.17
C LYS A 174 41.51 -46.77 51.29
N LEU A 175 42.36 -46.63 50.27
CA LEU A 175 43.72 -47.17 50.32
C LEU A 175 44.54 -46.51 51.43
N GLN A 176 44.38 -45.22 51.67
CA GLN A 176 45.02 -44.53 52.79
C GLN A 176 44.55 -45.08 54.14
N GLN A 177 43.25 -45.32 54.31
CA GLN A 177 42.70 -45.94 55.52
C GLN A 177 43.26 -47.36 55.73
N GLU A 178 43.34 -48.18 54.67
CA GLU A 178 43.95 -49.50 54.74
C GLU A 178 45.44 -49.44 55.09
N MET A 179 46.19 -48.54 54.43
CA MET A 179 47.60 -48.31 54.73
C MET A 179 47.80 -47.84 56.17
N GLU A 180 46.90 -47.03 56.71
CA GLU A 180 46.94 -46.58 58.11
C GLU A 180 46.65 -47.74 59.07
N ILE A 181 45.77 -48.68 58.72
CA ILE A 181 45.57 -49.92 59.49
C ILE A 181 46.87 -50.74 59.51
N TYR A 182 47.50 -50.97 58.34
CA TYR A 182 48.77 -51.71 58.27
C TYR A 182 49.89 -50.99 59.02
N ARG A 183 49.97 -49.67 58.90
CA ARG A 183 50.93 -48.84 59.64
C ARG A 183 50.74 -49.02 61.13
N ASN A 184 49.51 -48.95 61.63
CA ASN A 184 49.20 -49.20 63.03
C ASN A 184 49.56 -50.62 63.49
N ILE A 185 49.35 -51.63 62.63
CA ILE A 185 49.73 -53.02 62.92
C ILE A 185 51.26 -53.13 63.06
N VAL A 186 52.00 -52.64 62.06
CA VAL A 186 53.48 -52.63 62.06
C VAL A 186 54.01 -51.89 63.27
N ASP A 187 53.45 -50.71 63.57
CA ASP A 187 53.90 -49.89 64.70
C ASP A 187 53.65 -50.59 66.05
N LYS A 188 52.53 -51.31 66.18
CA LYS A 188 52.24 -52.15 67.35
C LYS A 188 53.23 -53.31 67.49
N PHE A 189 53.50 -54.05 66.42
CA PHE A 189 54.48 -55.13 66.44
C PHE A 189 55.89 -54.61 66.72
N TYR A 190 56.29 -53.51 66.09
CA TYR A 190 57.59 -52.88 66.33
C TYR A 190 57.76 -52.42 67.78
N LYS A 191 56.73 -51.79 68.38
CA LYS A 191 56.72 -51.45 69.81
C LYS A 191 56.87 -52.69 70.68
N ILE A 192 56.13 -53.76 70.39
CA ILE A 192 56.24 -55.05 71.12
C ILE A 192 57.67 -55.60 71.03
N ARG A 193 58.29 -55.61 69.84
CA ARG A 193 59.67 -56.03 69.64
C ARG A 193 60.65 -55.15 70.42
N GLN A 194 60.52 -53.84 70.34
CA GLN A 194 61.40 -52.90 71.04
C GLN A 194 61.34 -53.09 72.56
N HIS A 195 60.14 -53.30 73.10
CA HIS A 195 59.94 -53.63 74.51
C HIS A 195 60.55 -54.98 74.89
N ALA A 196 60.52 -55.98 74.01
CA ALA A 196 61.12 -57.31 74.25
C ALA A 196 62.66 -57.31 74.15
N CYS A 197 63.26 -56.53 73.25
CA CYS A 197 64.72 -56.42 73.10
C CYS A 197 65.38 -55.57 74.20
N ARG A 198 64.64 -54.68 74.88
CA ARG A 198 65.13 -53.93 76.07
C ARG A 198 65.06 -54.76 77.35
N GLY A 199 65.47 -56.03 77.30
CA GLY A 199 65.58 -56.88 78.48
C GLY A 199 66.81 -56.55 79.33
N ASN A 200 66.58 -55.95 80.50
CA ASN A 200 67.41 -55.98 81.72
C ASN A 200 68.95 -55.95 81.59
N GLU A 201 69.58 -54.91 81.04
CA GLU A 201 70.96 -54.55 81.44
C GLU A 201 71.19 -53.03 81.48
N SER A 202 71.48 -52.56 82.70
CA SER A 202 72.26 -51.38 83.12
C SER A 202 71.92 -49.98 82.59
N GLU A 203 71.63 -49.13 83.58
CA GLU A 203 71.82 -47.68 83.61
C GLU A 203 73.16 -47.24 83.00
N GLU A 204 73.17 -46.00 82.49
CA GLU A 204 74.32 -45.23 82.02
C GLU A 204 74.96 -45.63 80.68
N ARG A 205 74.42 -45.07 79.59
CA ARG A 205 75.23 -44.27 78.64
C ARG A 205 74.35 -43.52 77.62
N SER A 206 74.49 -42.20 77.68
CA SER A 206 74.63 -41.28 76.55
C SER A 206 73.60 -41.37 75.42
N ARG A 207 72.71 -40.37 75.41
CA ARG A 207 72.49 -39.46 74.27
C ARG A 207 72.52 -40.14 72.90
N ASP A 208 71.35 -40.62 72.47
CA ASP A 208 70.74 -40.27 71.19
C ASP A 208 69.34 -40.90 71.14
N ASP A 209 68.38 -40.05 71.46
CA ASP A 209 66.93 -40.28 71.40
C ASP A 209 66.48 -40.19 69.93
N HIS A 210 66.78 -41.24 69.16
CA HIS A 210 66.47 -41.31 67.73
C HIS A 210 65.73 -42.61 67.38
N SER A 211 64.67 -42.93 68.13
CA SER A 211 63.85 -44.12 67.84
C SER A 211 62.44 -43.80 67.31
N GLU A 212 61.96 -42.57 67.40
CA GLU A 212 60.65 -42.21 66.83
C GLU A 212 60.74 -41.83 65.34
N ASP A 213 61.94 -41.46 64.86
CA ASP A 213 62.23 -41.10 63.47
C ASP A 213 62.70 -42.29 62.60
N ILE A 214 62.50 -43.52 63.06
CA ILE A 214 62.74 -44.69 62.22
C ILE A 214 61.62 -44.74 61.20
N ARG A 215 61.97 -44.57 59.91
CA ARG A 215 60.98 -44.59 58.83
C ARG A 215 60.17 -45.88 58.87
N TRP A 216 58.91 -45.79 58.48
CA TRP A 216 58.01 -46.95 58.44
C TRP A 216 58.63 -48.15 57.69
N ASP A 217 59.39 -47.87 56.61
CA ASP A 217 60.11 -48.89 55.85
C ASP A 217 61.19 -49.62 56.69
N ASP A 218 61.91 -48.89 57.54
CA ASP A 218 62.94 -49.44 58.41
C ASP A 218 62.33 -50.26 59.55
N LYS A 219 61.16 -49.85 60.08
CA LYS A 219 60.37 -50.63 61.05
C LYS A 219 59.92 -51.96 60.45
N CYS A 220 59.43 -51.93 59.21
CA CYS A 220 59.04 -53.13 58.46
C CYS A 220 60.24 -54.06 58.21
N ALA A 221 61.37 -53.52 57.75
CA ALA A 221 62.59 -54.30 57.50
C ALA A 221 63.08 -55.00 58.77
N CYS A 222 63.11 -54.28 59.90
CA CYS A 222 63.48 -54.86 61.18
C CYS A 222 62.60 -56.06 61.53
N LEU A 223 61.27 -55.88 61.54
CA LEU A 223 60.32 -56.94 61.91
C LEU A 223 60.38 -58.16 60.98
N TYR A 224 60.65 -57.93 59.70
CA TYR A 224 60.78 -59.00 58.72
C TYR A 224 62.00 -59.88 58.99
N ASP A 225 63.09 -59.28 59.46
CA ASP A 225 64.36 -59.96 59.75
C ASP A 225 64.44 -60.58 61.17
N ASP A 226 63.34 -60.62 61.93
CA ASP A 226 63.33 -61.12 63.32
C ASP A 226 63.39 -62.66 63.44
N PRO A 227 64.28 -63.20 64.30
CA PRO A 227 64.28 -64.62 64.64
C PRO A 227 63.06 -65.01 65.50
N SER A 228 62.50 -66.20 65.26
CA SER A 228 61.20 -66.65 65.83
C SER A 228 61.13 -66.71 67.36
N ASN A 229 62.27 -66.73 68.07
CA ASN A 229 62.36 -66.73 69.52
C ASN A 229 62.07 -65.35 70.17
N MET A 230 62.15 -64.27 69.38
CA MET A 230 61.95 -62.88 69.81
C MET A 230 60.51 -62.59 70.26
N TRP A 231 59.53 -63.36 69.78
CA TRP A 231 58.10 -63.08 69.94
C TRP A 231 57.41 -63.86 71.08
N SER A 232 58.17 -64.33 72.08
CA SER A 232 57.62 -64.98 73.27
C SER A 232 57.44 -63.99 74.43
N PHE A 233 56.20 -63.92 74.95
CA PHE A 233 55.70 -62.77 75.71
C PHE A 233 56.05 -62.83 77.21
N LYS A 234 56.79 -61.83 77.73
CA LYS A 234 56.82 -61.48 79.16
C LYS A 234 56.57 -59.97 79.33
N ILE A 235 55.48 -59.69 80.05
CA ILE A 235 54.92 -58.37 80.32
C ILE A 235 55.78 -57.65 81.37
N TYR A 236 56.26 -56.44 81.08
CA TYR A 236 56.55 -55.46 82.13
C TYR A 236 56.16 -54.03 81.72
N GLN A 237 55.52 -53.42 82.71
CA GLN A 237 54.79 -52.17 82.85
C GLN A 237 55.48 -50.85 82.44
N ASP A 238 54.59 -49.93 82.05
CA ASP A 238 54.48 -48.53 82.47
C ASP A 238 55.72 -47.64 82.45
N ALA A 239 55.89 -46.92 81.33
CA ALA A 239 56.53 -45.60 81.31
C ALA A 239 56.22 -44.73 80.06
N SER A 240 55.88 -45.28 78.89
CA SER A 240 55.83 -44.50 77.63
C SER A 240 54.48 -43.85 77.27
N ALA A 241 53.44 -44.04 78.08
CA ALA A 241 52.14 -43.43 77.80
C ALA A 241 52.17 -41.90 77.91
N ALA A 242 53.06 -41.33 78.74
CA ALA A 242 53.11 -39.90 79.00
C ALA A 242 53.72 -39.09 77.84
N ASP A 243 54.79 -39.58 77.22
CA ASP A 243 55.48 -38.89 76.12
C ASP A 243 54.69 -38.96 74.81
N HIS A 244 54.02 -40.09 74.55
CA HIS A 244 53.12 -40.23 73.41
C HIS A 244 51.89 -39.29 73.52
N ILE A 245 51.39 -39.06 74.74
CA ILE A 245 50.34 -38.07 75.01
C ILE A 245 50.85 -36.64 74.76
N ALA A 246 52.14 -36.34 75.02
CA ALA A 246 52.72 -35.02 74.76
C ALA A 246 52.94 -34.75 73.26
N ALA A 247 53.40 -35.74 72.49
CA ALA A 247 53.55 -35.64 71.04
C ALA A 247 52.19 -35.47 70.33
N LEU A 248 51.18 -36.26 70.71
CA LEU A 248 49.81 -36.12 70.19
C LEU A 248 49.20 -34.77 70.53
N LYS A 249 49.50 -34.20 71.70
CA LYS A 249 49.06 -32.83 72.04
C LYS A 249 49.69 -31.78 71.13
N LYS A 250 50.96 -31.94 70.77
CA LYS A 250 51.69 -31.01 69.88
C LYS A 250 51.18 -31.05 68.44
N GLU A 251 50.90 -32.24 67.90
CA GLU A 251 50.27 -32.39 66.57
C GLU A 251 48.84 -31.87 66.55
N LEU A 252 48.08 -32.11 67.62
CA LEU A 252 46.72 -31.58 67.77
C LEU A 252 46.73 -30.04 67.88
N GLU A 253 47.77 -29.45 68.47
CA GLU A 253 47.98 -28.00 68.46
C GLU A 253 48.35 -27.46 67.07
N ALA A 254 49.15 -28.17 66.28
CA ALA A 254 49.49 -27.78 64.90
C ALA A 254 48.26 -27.83 63.97
N VAL A 255 47.50 -28.94 63.99
CA VAL A 255 46.25 -29.07 63.22
C VAL A 255 45.21 -28.05 63.67
N ARG A 256 45.17 -27.73 64.97
CA ARG A 256 44.31 -26.66 65.48
C ARG A 256 44.72 -25.29 64.95
N ALA A 257 46.01 -25.02 64.80
CA ALA A 257 46.50 -23.77 64.21
C ALA A 257 46.18 -23.67 62.71
N ASP A 258 46.33 -24.75 61.94
CA ASP A 258 45.99 -24.77 60.51
C ASP A 258 44.48 -24.61 60.27
N PHE A 259 43.65 -25.30 61.05
CA PHE A 259 42.19 -25.12 61.01
C PHE A 259 41.78 -23.70 61.38
N GLN A 260 42.46 -23.05 62.33
CA GLN A 260 42.24 -21.64 62.66
C GLN A 260 42.60 -20.71 61.49
N ASN A 261 43.68 -21.00 60.74
CA ASN A 261 44.07 -20.23 59.57
C ASN A 261 43.06 -20.40 58.41
N GLU A 262 42.61 -21.62 58.14
CA GLU A 262 41.60 -21.89 57.10
C GLU A 262 40.25 -21.23 57.42
N THR A 263 39.80 -21.35 58.67
CA THR A 263 38.56 -20.68 59.12
C THR A 263 38.69 -19.16 59.07
N GLN A 264 39.88 -18.61 59.35
CA GLN A 264 40.16 -17.17 59.21
C GLN A 264 40.11 -16.71 57.74
N MET A 265 40.67 -17.48 56.80
CA MET A 265 40.57 -17.17 55.37
C MET A 265 39.13 -17.29 54.85
N ALA A 266 38.40 -18.34 55.23
CA ALA A 266 36.99 -18.51 54.89
C ALA A 266 36.14 -17.33 55.40
N TRP A 267 36.40 -16.86 56.61
CA TRP A 267 35.75 -15.67 57.17
C TRP A 267 36.07 -14.39 56.38
N GLN A 268 37.33 -14.21 55.93
CA GLN A 268 37.70 -13.07 55.09
C GLN A 268 37.01 -13.10 53.72
N ILE A 269 36.91 -14.27 53.08
CA ILE A 269 36.18 -14.46 51.82
C ILE A 269 34.70 -14.13 52.01
N GLN A 270 34.07 -14.66 53.07
CA GLN A 270 32.68 -14.38 53.39
C GLN A 270 32.42 -12.88 53.62
N LYS A 271 33.34 -12.21 54.31
CA LYS A 271 33.28 -10.76 54.52
C LYS A 271 33.39 -9.98 53.20
N HIS A 272 34.28 -10.40 52.28
CA HIS A 272 34.39 -9.78 50.96
C HIS A 272 33.10 -9.96 50.15
N MET A 273 32.55 -11.18 50.10
CA MET A 273 31.30 -11.48 49.42
C MET A 273 30.11 -10.68 49.97
N GLN A 274 30.02 -10.51 51.30
CA GLN A 274 29.00 -9.66 51.91
C GLN A 274 29.15 -8.19 51.52
N LYS A 275 30.38 -7.69 51.45
CA LYS A 275 30.66 -6.30 51.02
C LYS A 275 30.25 -6.10 49.56
N GLU A 276 30.59 -7.04 48.68
CA GLU A 276 30.24 -6.99 47.27
C GLU A 276 28.72 -7.09 47.05
N LYS A 277 28.05 -8.02 47.74
CA LYS A 277 26.59 -8.12 47.75
C LYS A 277 25.92 -6.80 48.14
N LYS A 278 26.43 -6.15 49.19
CA LYS A 278 25.92 -4.84 49.64
C LYS A 278 26.15 -3.75 48.59
N ALA A 279 27.31 -3.73 47.92
CA ALA A 279 27.59 -2.77 46.86
C ALA A 279 26.68 -2.97 45.63
N LEU A 280 26.38 -4.22 45.26
CA LEU A 280 25.44 -4.53 44.19
C LEU A 280 24.01 -4.11 44.54
N GLN A 281 23.58 -4.36 45.79
CA GLN A 281 22.28 -3.89 46.27
C GLN A 281 22.15 -2.36 46.20
N GLN A 282 23.18 -1.62 46.62
CA GLN A 282 23.20 -0.16 46.52
C GLN A 282 23.13 0.34 45.07
N LYS A 283 23.81 -0.34 44.14
CA LYS A 283 23.73 0.00 42.70
C LYS A 283 22.35 -0.24 42.12
N LEU A 284 21.69 -1.34 42.50
CA LEU A 284 20.32 -1.63 42.06
C LEU A 284 19.34 -0.57 42.57
N GLU A 285 19.44 -0.21 43.84
CA GLU A 285 18.60 0.84 44.44
C GLU A 285 18.80 2.20 43.74
N ALA A 286 20.05 2.56 43.42
CA ALA A 286 20.35 3.78 42.68
C ALA A 286 19.78 3.78 41.25
N LEU A 287 19.84 2.63 40.54
CA LEU A 287 19.26 2.48 39.21
C LEU A 287 17.73 2.55 39.26
N GLU A 288 17.11 1.95 40.27
CA GLU A 288 15.66 2.02 40.49
C GLU A 288 15.20 3.45 40.77
N GLN A 289 15.90 4.19 41.63
CA GLN A 289 15.63 5.61 41.87
C GLN A 289 15.78 6.45 40.59
N LYS A 290 16.82 6.20 39.79
CA LYS A 290 17.02 6.90 38.51
C LYS A 290 15.88 6.62 37.54
N LYS A 291 15.39 5.38 37.48
CA LYS A 291 14.22 5.00 36.68
C LYS A 291 12.98 5.77 37.12
N ILE A 292 12.67 5.77 38.41
CA ILE A 292 11.51 6.47 38.98
C ILE A 292 11.56 7.98 38.66
N LEU A 293 12.73 8.60 38.76
CA LEU A 293 12.90 10.02 38.41
C LEU A 293 12.66 10.28 36.92
N SER A 294 13.17 9.41 36.04
CA SER A 294 12.94 9.52 34.60
C SER A 294 11.45 9.38 34.26
N ASP A 295 10.78 8.38 34.84
CA ASP A 295 9.35 8.12 34.61
C ASP A 295 8.50 9.33 35.05
N ARG A 296 8.86 9.96 36.17
CA ARG A 296 8.20 11.19 36.65
C ARG A 296 8.39 12.36 35.67
N LEU A 297 9.62 12.61 35.21
CA LEU A 297 9.89 13.69 34.26
C LEU A 297 9.11 13.53 32.95
N ILE A 298 9.00 12.29 32.45
CA ILE A 298 8.20 11.97 31.27
C ILE A 298 6.72 12.24 31.54
N ALA A 299 6.19 11.76 32.68
CA ALA A 299 4.80 11.98 33.05
C ALA A 299 4.44 13.47 33.20
N ASP A 300 5.32 14.25 33.82
CA ASP A 300 5.15 15.70 34.00
C ASP A 300 5.19 16.43 32.65
N GLY A 301 6.11 16.04 31.75
CA GLY A 301 6.20 16.57 30.39
C GLY A 301 4.94 16.29 29.57
N ILE A 302 4.43 15.06 29.61
CA ILE A 302 3.18 14.69 28.93
C ILE A 302 1.98 15.45 29.54
N SER A 303 1.94 15.62 30.86
CA SER A 303 0.86 16.35 31.53
C SER A 303 0.85 17.83 31.15
N SER A 304 2.02 18.46 31.11
CA SER A 304 2.19 19.85 30.67
C SER A 304 1.74 20.05 29.21
N LEU A 305 2.08 19.10 28.33
CA LEU A 305 1.67 19.14 26.93
C LEU A 305 0.14 19.00 26.78
N ARG A 306 -0.48 18.11 27.57
CA ARG A 306 -1.94 17.95 27.60
C ARG A 306 -2.64 19.21 28.10
N GLU A 307 -2.11 19.86 29.13
CA GLU A 307 -2.65 21.10 29.66
C GLU A 307 -2.57 22.22 28.61
N TYR A 308 -1.42 22.37 27.96
CA TYR A 308 -1.22 23.33 26.88
C TYR A 308 -2.19 23.11 25.71
N HIS A 309 -2.33 21.87 25.25
CA HIS A 309 -3.28 21.53 24.19
C HIS A 309 -4.74 21.83 24.60
N THR A 310 -5.09 21.54 25.85
CA THR A 310 -6.43 21.86 26.39
C THR A 310 -6.66 23.36 26.42
N GLN A 311 -5.66 24.14 26.82
CA GLN A 311 -5.73 25.60 26.82
C GLN A 311 -5.89 26.17 25.42
N GLN A 312 -5.11 25.66 24.43
CA GLN A 312 -5.26 26.06 23.03
C GLN A 312 -6.66 25.74 22.49
N LYS A 313 -7.18 24.55 22.80
CA LYS A 313 -8.54 24.15 22.40
C LYS A 313 -9.59 25.12 22.93
N VAL A 314 -9.49 25.51 24.21
CA VAL A 314 -10.41 26.48 24.83
C VAL A 314 -10.29 27.85 24.18
N GLN A 315 -9.06 28.32 23.91
CA GLN A 315 -8.85 29.61 23.24
C GLN A 315 -9.46 29.63 21.83
N ILE A 316 -9.24 28.58 21.04
CA ILE A 316 -9.83 28.45 19.70
C ILE A 316 -11.35 28.45 19.79
N MET A 317 -11.92 27.70 20.75
CA MET A 317 -13.36 27.61 20.91
C MET A 317 -13.99 28.96 21.29
N ASN A 318 -13.36 29.72 22.19
CA ASN A 318 -13.82 31.07 22.54
C ASN A 318 -13.79 32.02 21.32
N LEU A 319 -12.72 31.97 20.52
CA LEU A 319 -12.63 32.79 19.30
C LEU A 319 -13.74 32.46 18.29
N LEU A 320 -14.04 31.16 18.12
CA LEU A 320 -15.13 30.73 17.24
C LEU A 320 -16.50 31.17 17.77
N ASP A 321 -16.73 31.10 19.08
CA ASP A 321 -17.97 31.58 19.70
C ASP A 321 -18.13 33.10 19.60
N ASP A 322 -17.04 33.86 19.73
CA ASP A 322 -17.02 35.31 19.50
C ASP A 322 -17.35 35.64 18.05
N GLU A 323 -16.72 34.97 17.08
CA GLU A 323 -17.01 35.16 15.65
C GLU A 323 -18.45 34.79 15.30
N LYS A 324 -18.96 33.69 15.86
CA LYS A 324 -20.37 33.29 15.73
C LYS A 324 -21.30 34.38 16.25
N SER A 325 -21.00 34.94 17.43
CA SER A 325 -21.78 36.02 18.03
C SER A 325 -21.77 37.29 17.17
N HIS A 326 -20.62 37.61 16.56
CA HIS A 326 -20.50 38.72 15.61
C HIS A 326 -21.33 38.49 14.34
N LEU A 327 -21.25 37.30 13.74
CA LEU A 327 -22.05 36.96 12.55
C LEU A 327 -23.55 36.97 12.85
N GLN A 328 -23.96 36.48 14.03
CA GLN A 328 -25.34 36.54 14.49
C GLN A 328 -25.83 38.00 14.59
N SER A 329 -25.02 38.89 15.17
CA SER A 329 -25.36 40.32 15.25
C SER A 329 -25.48 40.98 13.86
N ILE A 330 -24.62 40.61 12.91
CA ILE A 330 -24.71 41.10 11.54
C ILE A 330 -26.00 40.59 10.88
N ALA A 331 -26.31 39.30 11.05
CA ALA A 331 -27.54 38.70 10.53
C ALA A 331 -28.79 39.39 11.10
N ASP A 332 -28.83 39.64 12.41
CA ASP A 332 -29.93 40.37 13.06
C ASP A 332 -30.06 41.80 12.54
N ASN A 333 -28.95 42.47 12.24
CA ASN A 333 -28.97 43.81 11.64
C ASN A 333 -29.49 43.78 10.19
N ILE A 334 -29.09 42.80 9.38
CA ILE A 334 -29.62 42.60 8.02
C ILE A 334 -31.12 42.32 8.07
N GLN A 335 -31.57 41.46 8.98
CA GLN A 335 -32.98 41.13 9.18
C GLN A 335 -33.80 42.39 9.51
N LYS A 336 -33.29 43.25 10.42
CA LYS A 336 -33.93 44.55 10.74
C LYS A 336 -33.99 45.49 9.54
N VAL A 337 -32.98 45.50 8.67
CA VAL A 337 -32.98 46.32 7.43
C VAL A 337 -34.01 45.79 6.43
N ILE A 338 -34.14 44.47 6.29
CA ILE A 338 -35.14 43.83 5.44
C ILE A 338 -36.57 44.10 5.96
N GLU A 339 -36.78 44.08 7.26
CA GLU A 339 -38.09 44.43 7.86
C GLU A 339 -38.43 45.91 7.63
N LYS A 340 -37.47 46.82 7.83
CA LYS A 340 -37.67 48.25 7.50
C LYS A 340 -37.92 48.50 6.01
N SER A 341 -37.27 47.76 5.10
CA SER A 341 -37.47 47.95 3.66
C SER A 341 -38.83 47.41 3.20
N LYS A 342 -39.37 46.39 3.87
CA LYS A 342 -40.76 45.92 3.66
C LYS A 342 -41.78 46.97 4.10
N ASP A 343 -41.54 47.68 5.21
CA ASP A 343 -42.41 48.78 5.64
C ASP A 343 -42.35 49.99 4.69
N LEU A 344 -41.18 50.27 4.08
CA LEU A 344 -41.02 51.30 3.04
C LEU A 344 -41.62 50.89 1.68
N GLY A 345 -41.69 49.59 1.38
CA GLY A 345 -42.32 49.03 0.18
C GLY A 345 -43.83 49.22 0.12
N SER A 346 -44.48 49.56 1.23
CA SER A 346 -45.90 49.93 1.26
C SER A 346 -46.17 51.41 0.91
N ILE A 347 -45.14 52.26 0.80
CA ILE A 347 -45.32 53.71 0.64
C ILE A 347 -44.91 54.24 -0.74
N VAL A 348 -44.06 53.56 -1.51
CA VAL A 348 -43.52 54.14 -2.74
C VAL A 348 -44.21 53.59 -4.00
N ALA A 349 -45.47 53.99 -4.14
CA ALA A 349 -46.14 54.11 -5.44
C ALA A 349 -46.34 55.59 -5.76
N THR A 350 -45.32 56.45 -5.60
CA THR A 350 -45.33 57.82 -6.14
C THR A 350 -43.95 58.43 -6.13
N GLU A 351 -43.63 59.04 -7.26
CA GLU A 351 -42.66 60.12 -7.49
C GLU A 351 -41.19 59.82 -7.76
N VAL A 352 -40.70 60.75 -8.57
CA VAL A 352 -39.53 60.78 -9.45
C VAL A 352 -38.58 61.85 -8.89
N THR A 353 -37.32 61.80 -9.33
CA THR A 353 -36.30 62.88 -9.39
C THR A 353 -35.49 63.27 -8.13
N ASP A 354 -34.18 63.09 -8.31
CA ASP A 354 -33.11 64.10 -8.17
C ASP A 354 -32.61 64.48 -6.77
N VAL A 355 -31.39 64.01 -6.43
CA VAL A 355 -30.38 64.80 -5.70
C VAL A 355 -28.97 64.37 -6.13
N SER A 356 -28.18 65.38 -6.52
CA SER A 356 -26.77 65.31 -6.89
C SER A 356 -25.83 65.62 -5.71
N MET A 357 -24.61 65.06 -5.77
CA MET A 357 -23.37 65.42 -5.07
C MET A 357 -23.21 65.13 -3.56
N THR A 358 -22.29 64.22 -3.22
CA THR A 358 -21.01 64.52 -2.53
C THR A 358 -20.11 63.28 -2.54
N ASN A 359 -19.15 63.21 -3.47
CA ASN A 359 -18.04 62.25 -3.41
C ASN A 359 -16.73 63.01 -3.28
N THR A 360 -16.06 62.91 -2.12
CA THR A 360 -14.59 63.01 -2.09
C THR A 360 -13.91 62.36 -0.87
N THR A 361 -14.60 61.52 -0.09
CA THR A 361 -13.96 60.72 0.99
C THR A 361 -14.33 59.23 0.98
N GLN A 362 -15.25 58.79 0.12
CA GLN A 362 -15.84 57.43 0.16
C GLN A 362 -15.06 56.33 -0.60
N ALA A 363 -14.09 56.68 -1.44
CA ALA A 363 -13.41 55.70 -2.30
C ALA A 363 -12.44 54.80 -1.52
N VAL A 364 -11.77 55.33 -0.49
CA VAL A 364 -10.77 54.59 0.30
C VAL A 364 -11.46 53.62 1.29
N ASP A 365 -12.60 54.00 1.85
CA ASP A 365 -13.39 53.15 2.75
C ASP A 365 -14.15 52.05 2.00
N SER A 366 -14.62 52.33 0.77
CA SER A 366 -15.29 51.31 -0.06
C SER A 366 -14.32 50.23 -0.53
N GLU A 367 -13.07 50.58 -0.82
CA GLU A 367 -12.05 49.63 -1.25
C GLU A 367 -11.47 48.82 -0.08
N ALA A 368 -11.35 49.45 1.10
CA ALA A 368 -11.01 48.75 2.34
C ALA A 368 -12.12 47.78 2.76
N LEU A 369 -13.40 48.16 2.62
CA LEU A 369 -14.54 47.32 2.93
C LEU A 369 -14.69 46.15 1.95
N THR A 370 -14.52 46.36 0.65
CA THR A 370 -14.56 45.26 -0.33
C THR A 370 -13.41 44.30 -0.14
N ARG A 371 -12.21 44.80 0.21
CA ARG A 371 -11.04 43.96 0.54
C ARG A 371 -11.26 43.16 1.84
N ALA A 372 -11.81 43.77 2.88
CA ALA A 372 -12.16 43.08 4.12
C ALA A 372 -13.27 42.02 3.92
N LEU A 373 -14.26 42.31 3.06
CA LEU A 373 -15.28 41.33 2.68
C LEU A 373 -14.68 40.18 1.86
N GLN A 374 -13.79 40.48 0.92
CA GLN A 374 -13.06 39.47 0.14
C GLN A 374 -12.24 38.56 1.06
N GLU A 375 -11.55 39.13 2.05
CA GLU A 375 -10.75 38.40 3.04
C GLU A 375 -11.62 37.57 4.01
N LYS A 376 -12.78 38.08 4.43
CA LYS A 376 -13.73 37.31 5.24
C LYS A 376 -14.35 36.17 4.43
N VAL A 377 -14.70 36.40 3.17
CA VAL A 377 -15.23 35.35 2.28
C VAL A 377 -14.17 34.28 2.04
N SER A 378 -12.91 34.66 1.79
CA SER A 378 -11.83 33.69 1.61
C SER A 378 -11.55 32.90 2.90
N ALA A 379 -11.57 33.56 4.06
CA ALA A 379 -11.41 32.90 5.37
C ALA A 379 -12.54 31.91 5.66
N LEU A 380 -13.80 32.29 5.39
CA LEU A 380 -14.96 31.40 5.55
C LEU A 380 -14.92 30.21 4.59
N LEU A 381 -14.45 30.41 3.35
CA LEU A 381 -14.26 29.33 2.39
C LEU A 381 -13.19 28.33 2.86
N LEU A 382 -12.13 28.85 3.49
CA LEU A 382 -11.03 28.04 4.03
C LEU A 382 -11.46 27.27 5.28
N LEU A 383 -12.25 27.88 6.16
CA LEU A 383 -12.88 27.23 7.31
C LEU A 383 -13.88 26.16 6.88
N SER A 384 -14.74 26.45 5.91
CA SER A 384 -15.68 25.47 5.34
C SER A 384 -14.94 24.26 4.74
N GLN A 385 -13.85 24.50 4.00
CA GLN A 385 -12.99 23.40 3.52
C GLN A 385 -12.27 22.65 4.63
N GLN A 386 -12.03 23.27 5.78
CA GLN A 386 -11.40 22.62 6.93
C GLN A 386 -12.41 21.79 7.74
N GLU A 387 -13.63 22.27 7.91
CA GLU A 387 -14.74 21.50 8.49
C GLU A 387 -15.08 20.29 7.63
N GLU A 388 -15.14 20.45 6.30
CA GLU A 388 -15.30 19.32 5.38
C GLU A 388 -14.14 18.31 5.54
N ARG A 389 -12.88 18.79 5.60
CA ARG A 389 -11.72 17.92 5.85
C ARG A 389 -11.82 17.18 7.19
N HIS A 390 -12.23 17.85 8.26
CA HIS A 390 -12.36 17.24 9.57
C HIS A 390 -13.45 16.17 9.60
N LEU A 391 -14.62 16.45 9.03
CA LEU A 391 -15.70 15.46 8.86
C LEU A 391 -15.25 14.27 7.99
N TRP A 392 -14.49 14.54 6.93
CA TRP A 392 -13.89 13.48 6.11
C TRP A 392 -12.89 12.64 6.90
N GLU A 393 -12.04 13.25 7.72
CA GLU A 393 -11.07 12.56 8.57
C GLU A 393 -11.76 11.72 9.65
N GLU A 394 -12.80 12.23 10.31
CA GLU A 394 -13.61 11.46 11.27
C GLU A 394 -14.30 10.26 10.61
N ASN A 395 -14.87 10.44 9.42
CA ASN A 395 -15.52 9.35 8.68
C ASN A 395 -14.51 8.29 8.21
N VAL A 396 -13.34 8.70 7.73
CA VAL A 396 -12.27 7.78 7.36
C VAL A 396 -11.74 7.05 8.60
N HIS A 397 -11.56 7.75 9.72
CA HIS A 397 -11.16 7.11 10.97
C HIS A 397 -12.18 6.08 11.46
N ALA A 398 -13.48 6.40 11.38
CA ALA A 398 -14.55 5.47 11.75
C ALA A 398 -14.55 4.22 10.86
N ALA A 399 -14.43 4.39 9.53
CA ALA A 399 -14.36 3.27 8.59
C ALA A 399 -13.11 2.41 8.80
N VAL A 400 -11.94 3.03 9.02
CA VAL A 400 -10.71 2.29 9.33
C VAL A 400 -10.88 1.53 10.65
N GLN A 401 -11.46 2.14 11.68
CA GLN A 401 -11.71 1.47 12.95
C GLN A 401 -12.65 0.27 12.79
N GLU A 402 -13.69 0.39 11.98
CA GLU A 402 -14.60 -0.72 11.66
C GLU A 402 -13.86 -1.88 10.98
N THR A 403 -13.01 -1.59 9.98
CA THR A 403 -12.20 -2.65 9.33
C THR A 403 -11.20 -3.30 10.29
N VAL A 404 -10.62 -2.53 11.23
CA VAL A 404 -9.73 -3.07 12.26
C VAL A 404 -10.50 -4.00 13.20
N ASP A 405 -11.69 -3.61 13.62
CA ASP A 405 -12.54 -4.43 14.50
C ASP A 405 -13.01 -5.71 13.79
N GLU A 406 -13.34 -5.65 12.49
CA GLU A 406 -13.67 -6.82 11.68
C GLU A 406 -12.49 -7.77 11.51
N LEU A 407 -11.29 -7.24 11.22
CA LEU A 407 -10.07 -8.04 11.10
C LEU A 407 -9.70 -8.70 12.43
N GLN A 408 -9.88 -8.01 13.56
CA GLN A 408 -9.68 -8.59 14.88
C GLN A 408 -10.65 -9.74 15.14
N LYS A 409 -11.94 -9.59 14.80
CA LYS A 409 -12.93 -10.68 14.92
C LYS A 409 -12.58 -11.87 14.02
N ALA A 410 -12.21 -11.61 12.76
CA ALA A 410 -11.81 -12.66 11.83
C ALA A 410 -10.56 -13.41 12.29
N LEU A 411 -9.58 -12.69 12.86
CA LEU A 411 -8.38 -13.29 13.43
C LEU A 411 -8.73 -14.21 14.61
N VAL A 412 -9.55 -13.75 15.55
CA VAL A 412 -10.00 -14.56 16.69
C VAL A 412 -10.72 -15.81 16.20
N GLN A 413 -11.66 -15.68 15.27
CA GLN A 413 -12.39 -16.82 14.70
C GLN A 413 -11.45 -17.80 13.96
N ALA A 414 -10.50 -17.31 13.18
CA ALA A 414 -9.52 -18.16 12.50
C ALA A 414 -8.61 -18.89 13.49
N THR A 415 -8.26 -18.26 14.62
CA THR A 415 -7.50 -18.93 15.67
C THR A 415 -8.31 -20.00 16.38
N GLU A 416 -9.59 -19.74 16.69
CA GLU A 416 -10.49 -20.73 17.30
C GLU A 416 -10.68 -21.96 16.39
N GLU A 417 -10.94 -21.75 15.10
CA GLU A 417 -11.08 -22.83 14.13
C GLU A 417 -9.76 -23.60 13.95
N LYS A 418 -8.61 -22.92 13.93
CA LYS A 418 -7.30 -23.59 13.85
C LYS A 418 -7.03 -24.44 15.11
N VAL A 419 -7.37 -23.93 16.30
CA VAL A 419 -7.28 -24.69 17.55
C VAL A 419 -8.18 -25.92 17.50
N LYS A 420 -9.42 -25.78 17.02
CA LYS A 420 -10.37 -26.88 16.87
C LYS A 420 -9.83 -27.98 15.94
N VAL A 421 -9.32 -27.61 14.76
CA VAL A 421 -8.71 -28.57 13.81
C VAL A 421 -7.48 -29.24 14.40
N LEU A 422 -6.64 -28.51 15.14
CA LEU A 422 -5.49 -29.09 15.82
C LEU A 422 -5.92 -30.08 16.92
N MET A 423 -7.02 -29.81 17.62
CA MET A 423 -7.58 -30.70 18.63
C MET A 423 -8.16 -31.98 18.01
N GLU A 424 -8.89 -31.86 16.89
CA GLU A 424 -9.38 -33.01 16.12
C GLU A 424 -8.21 -33.84 15.55
N LEU A 425 -7.14 -33.20 15.07
CA LEU A 425 -5.94 -33.88 14.61
C LEU A 425 -5.23 -34.63 15.75
N ALA A 426 -5.19 -34.06 16.95
CA ALA A 426 -4.61 -34.71 18.12
C ALA A 426 -5.41 -35.96 18.52
N LEU A 427 -6.74 -35.87 18.50
CA LEU A 427 -7.63 -37.02 18.74
C LEU A 427 -7.43 -38.11 17.68
N LEU A 428 -7.38 -37.73 16.40
CA LEU A 428 -7.16 -38.69 15.31
C LEU A 428 -5.81 -39.40 15.42
N LYS A 429 -4.75 -38.68 15.85
CA LYS A 429 -3.45 -39.27 16.13
C LYS A 429 -3.52 -40.27 17.29
N GLN A 430 -4.24 -39.94 18.36
CA GLN A 430 -4.43 -40.84 19.49
C GLN A 430 -5.20 -42.11 19.09
N GLU A 431 -6.27 -41.99 18.31
CA GLU A 431 -7.02 -43.14 17.77
C GLU A 431 -6.15 -44.01 16.87
N TYR A 432 -5.33 -43.40 16.01
CA TYR A 432 -4.37 -44.12 15.17
C TYR A 432 -3.35 -44.88 16.01
N GLN A 433 -2.85 -44.28 17.10
CA GLN A 433 -1.91 -44.91 18.02
C GLN A 433 -2.55 -46.09 18.77
N GLN A 434 -3.80 -45.97 19.19
CA GLN A 434 -4.57 -47.07 19.78
C GLN A 434 -4.83 -48.20 18.78
N LEU A 435 -5.06 -47.89 17.50
CA LEU A 435 -5.20 -48.89 16.45
C LEU A 435 -3.86 -49.60 16.15
N LEU A 436 -2.74 -48.88 16.20
CA LEU A 436 -1.40 -49.48 16.11
C LEU A 436 -1.10 -50.41 17.30
N GLU A 437 -1.49 -50.02 18.52
CA GLU A 437 -1.35 -50.88 19.69
C GLU A 437 -2.25 -52.12 19.59
N LYS A 438 -3.52 -51.97 19.18
CA LYS A 438 -4.43 -53.10 18.95
C LYS A 438 -3.94 -54.04 17.85
N THR A 439 -3.43 -53.53 16.74
CA THR A 439 -2.85 -54.37 15.69
C THR A 439 -1.54 -55.03 16.13
N ALA A 440 -0.73 -54.38 16.96
CA ALA A 440 0.45 -55.00 17.57
C ALA A 440 0.07 -56.09 18.60
N GLU A 441 -1.02 -55.93 19.34
CA GLU A 441 -1.58 -56.95 20.23
C GLU A 441 -2.24 -58.11 19.47
N GLU A 442 -2.97 -57.83 18.39
CA GLU A 442 -3.47 -58.85 17.45
C GLU A 442 -2.31 -59.59 16.78
N SER A 443 -1.20 -58.91 16.45
CA SER A 443 0.03 -59.54 15.95
C SER A 443 0.67 -60.46 17.00
N ARG A 444 0.59 -60.11 18.30
CA ARG A 444 1.04 -60.97 19.40
C ARG A 444 0.10 -62.16 19.62
N HIS A 445 -1.19 -62.02 19.34
CA HIS A 445 -2.14 -63.16 19.33
C HIS A 445 -1.99 -64.04 18.08
N VAL A 446 -1.63 -63.48 16.92
CA VAL A 446 -1.37 -64.22 15.67
C VAL A 446 0.01 -64.90 15.68
N ASN A 447 1.01 -64.35 16.37
CA ASN A 447 2.32 -64.99 16.55
C ASN A 447 2.30 -66.25 17.44
N VAL A 448 1.20 -66.52 18.15
CA VAL A 448 0.97 -67.81 18.82
C VAL A 448 0.40 -68.87 17.85
N LEU A 449 -0.07 -68.48 16.65
CA LEU A 449 -0.81 -69.38 15.75
C LEU A 449 -0.29 -69.49 14.30
N ALA A 450 0.67 -68.69 13.85
CA ALA A 450 1.07 -68.70 12.44
C ALA A 450 2.59 -68.75 12.21
N ASN A 451 3.22 -69.83 12.69
CA ASN A 451 4.55 -70.23 12.24
C ASN A 451 4.41 -71.10 10.97
N ALA A 452 4.07 -70.49 9.82
CA ALA A 452 4.26 -71.07 8.48
C ALA A 452 3.81 -70.10 7.38
N GLY A 453 4.71 -69.80 6.43
CA GLY A 453 4.31 -69.39 5.08
C GLY A 453 4.83 -68.05 4.60
N GLU A 454 6.12 -68.02 4.31
CA GLU A 454 6.83 -66.97 3.57
C GLU A 454 6.23 -66.76 2.17
N ARG A 455 5.77 -65.54 1.85
CA ARG A 455 5.73 -65.06 0.46
C ARG A 455 5.78 -63.52 0.37
N ARG A 456 6.85 -63.11 -0.31
CA ARG A 456 7.28 -61.78 -0.75
C ARG A 456 6.16 -60.99 -1.44
N ILE A 457 5.83 -59.77 -0.96
CA ILE A 457 5.15 -58.73 -1.75
C ILE A 457 5.94 -57.43 -1.63
N VAL A 458 6.39 -56.98 -2.78
CA VAL A 458 7.02 -55.69 -3.07
C VAL A 458 5.98 -54.58 -2.95
N VAL A 459 6.25 -53.54 -2.16
CA VAL A 459 5.52 -52.27 -2.21
C VAL A 459 6.50 -51.18 -2.64
N HIS A 460 6.46 -50.82 -3.93
CA HIS A 460 6.97 -49.54 -4.41
C HIS A 460 5.95 -48.46 -4.07
N GLY A 461 6.45 -47.34 -3.54
CA GLY A 461 5.65 -46.22 -3.05
C GLY A 461 4.70 -45.62 -4.09
N ARG A 462 3.45 -45.37 -3.65
CA ARG A 462 2.54 -44.41 -4.27
C ARG A 462 2.28 -43.30 -3.27
N ASP A 463 3.22 -42.37 -3.17
CA ASP A 463 2.94 -41.04 -2.65
C ASP A 463 2.35 -40.20 -3.78
N GLY A 464 1.05 -39.94 -3.71
CA GLY A 464 0.40 -39.11 -4.70
C GLY A 464 -1.11 -39.21 -4.67
N LYS A 465 -1.75 -38.78 -3.56
CA LYS A 465 -3.21 -38.52 -3.56
C LYS A 465 -3.75 -37.80 -2.32
N LEU A 466 -3.10 -36.75 -1.80
CA LEU A 466 -3.71 -35.92 -0.73
C LEU A 466 -3.56 -34.39 -0.88
N LYS A 467 -3.05 -33.88 -2.01
CA LYS A 467 -2.89 -32.41 -2.20
C LYS A 467 -4.06 -31.67 -2.88
N ASN A 468 -5.14 -32.36 -3.26
CA ASN A 468 -6.22 -31.76 -4.05
C ASN A 468 -7.53 -31.46 -3.29
N LEU A 469 -7.57 -31.65 -1.96
CA LEU A 469 -8.78 -31.35 -1.17
C LEU A 469 -8.76 -29.97 -0.49
N LEU A 470 -7.63 -29.25 -0.47
CA LEU A 470 -7.50 -27.95 0.20
C LEU A 470 -7.55 -26.72 -0.73
N LYS A 471 -7.74 -26.90 -2.05
CA LYS A 471 -7.69 -25.78 -3.01
C LYS A 471 -9.04 -25.34 -3.61
N LYS A 472 -10.15 -26.03 -3.32
CA LYS A 472 -11.43 -25.76 -4.02
C LYS A 472 -12.56 -25.20 -3.15
N THR A 473 -12.47 -25.32 -1.83
CA THR A 473 -13.53 -24.89 -0.90
C THR A 473 -13.18 -23.62 -0.13
N SER A 474 -11.90 -23.32 0.09
CA SER A 474 -11.48 -22.11 0.82
C SER A 474 -11.61 -20.81 0.00
N LEU A 475 -11.75 -20.90 -1.32
CA LEU A 475 -11.77 -19.73 -2.22
C LEU A 475 -13.17 -19.22 -2.56
N LYS A 476 -14.24 -19.94 -2.17
CA LYS A 476 -15.62 -19.51 -2.41
C LYS A 476 -16.21 -18.64 -1.30
N HIS A 477 -15.64 -18.67 -0.09
CA HIS A 477 -16.09 -17.80 1.00
C HIS A 477 -15.52 -16.38 0.88
N TRP A 478 -14.33 -16.22 0.30
CA TRP A 478 -13.70 -14.92 0.08
C TRP A 478 -14.28 -14.13 -1.11
N LEU A 479 -15.20 -14.70 -1.88
CA LEU A 479 -15.62 -14.16 -3.20
C LEU A 479 -17.14 -13.99 -3.38
N GLY A 480 -17.94 -13.94 -2.31
CA GLY A 480 -19.38 -13.76 -2.46
C GLY A 480 -20.09 -13.15 -1.25
N SER A 481 -20.22 -11.82 -1.24
CA SER A 481 -21.52 -11.11 -1.31
C SER A 481 -21.26 -9.59 -1.32
N VAL A 482 -21.09 -9.01 -2.52
CA VAL A 482 -21.10 -7.55 -2.72
C VAL A 482 -22.21 -7.25 -3.72
N GLU A 483 -23.42 -7.65 -3.37
CA GLU A 483 -24.64 -7.17 -4.01
C GLU A 483 -25.54 -6.73 -2.85
N ASN A 484 -25.84 -5.43 -2.79
CA ASN A 484 -26.61 -4.69 -1.79
C ASN A 484 -25.80 -3.94 -0.72
N LEU A 485 -25.10 -2.89 -1.15
CA LEU A 485 -24.88 -1.69 -0.33
C LEU A 485 -25.49 -0.48 -1.07
N PRO A 486 -26.22 0.41 -0.38
CA PRO A 486 -26.80 1.61 -0.98
C PRO A 486 -25.71 2.62 -1.38
N PRO A 487 -25.99 3.49 -2.37
CA PRO A 487 -24.97 4.32 -3.01
C PRO A 487 -24.54 5.46 -2.06
N VAL A 488 -23.34 5.36 -1.51
CA VAL A 488 -22.69 6.48 -0.81
C VAL A 488 -21.90 7.28 -1.84
N ALA A 489 -22.43 8.46 -2.19
CA ALA A 489 -21.72 9.44 -2.98
C ALA A 489 -20.57 10.05 -2.16
N HIS A 490 -19.33 9.81 -2.57
CA HIS A 490 -18.15 10.54 -2.10
C HIS A 490 -17.87 11.75 -3.00
N PRO A 491 -17.57 12.92 -2.41
CA PRO A 491 -16.55 13.82 -2.96
C PRO A 491 -15.70 14.44 -1.81
N GLN A 492 -14.36 14.49 -1.76
CA GLN A 492 -13.38 14.64 -2.84
C GLN A 492 -11.94 14.67 -2.24
N ARG A 493 -11.20 13.54 -2.20
CA ARG A 493 -9.71 13.52 -2.21
C ARG A 493 -9.28 13.21 -3.64
N ARG A 494 -9.46 14.19 -4.54
CA ARG A 494 -9.16 14.02 -5.97
C ARG A 494 -7.80 14.60 -6.30
N SER A 495 -6.86 13.72 -6.63
CA SER A 495 -6.19 13.84 -7.93
C SER A 495 -5.42 12.56 -8.27
N ASN A 496 -4.68 11.96 -7.33
CA ASN A 496 -3.76 10.87 -7.67
C ASN A 496 -4.30 9.48 -7.31
N HIS A 497 -4.87 9.29 -6.11
CA HIS A 497 -5.51 8.02 -5.75
C HIS A 497 -6.84 7.79 -6.48
N SER A 498 -7.58 8.82 -6.87
CA SER A 498 -8.78 8.64 -7.70
C SER A 498 -8.41 8.20 -9.13
N MET A 499 -7.23 8.59 -9.64
CA MET A 499 -6.78 8.17 -10.96
C MET A 499 -6.17 6.78 -10.91
N GLU A 500 -5.42 6.44 -9.87
CA GLU A 500 -4.90 5.09 -9.62
C GLU A 500 -6.02 4.11 -9.31
N ASP A 501 -7.00 4.49 -8.50
CA ASP A 501 -8.17 3.65 -8.19
C ASP A 501 -9.11 3.55 -9.39
N ALA A 502 -9.31 4.63 -10.17
CA ALA A 502 -10.01 4.52 -11.46
C ALA A 502 -9.21 3.67 -12.47
N ARG A 503 -7.88 3.78 -12.51
CA ARG A 503 -7.02 2.95 -13.36
C ARG A 503 -7.08 1.49 -12.94
N LEU A 504 -6.98 1.19 -11.66
CA LEU A 504 -7.11 -0.16 -11.10
C LEU A 504 -8.53 -0.69 -11.30
N GLN A 505 -9.57 0.12 -11.17
CA GLN A 505 -10.94 -0.28 -11.47
C GLN A 505 -11.13 -0.54 -12.97
N ILE A 506 -10.55 0.27 -13.85
CA ILE A 506 -10.55 0.04 -15.30
C ILE A 506 -9.76 -1.22 -15.63
N GLU A 507 -8.59 -1.43 -15.05
CA GLU A 507 -7.75 -2.61 -15.25
C GLU A 507 -8.43 -3.88 -14.74
N ASN A 508 -9.06 -3.82 -13.57
CA ASN A 508 -9.81 -4.92 -12.98
C ASN A 508 -11.12 -5.19 -13.75
N ALA A 509 -11.80 -4.16 -14.25
CA ALA A 509 -12.94 -4.32 -15.16
C ALA A 509 -12.51 -4.93 -16.50
N THR A 510 -11.38 -4.49 -17.06
CA THR A 510 -10.79 -5.02 -18.30
C THR A 510 -10.36 -6.47 -18.11
N LEU A 511 -9.77 -6.81 -16.96
CA LEU A 511 -9.43 -8.19 -16.59
C LEU A 511 -10.67 -9.07 -16.39
N LYS A 512 -11.73 -8.54 -15.77
CA LYS A 512 -13.00 -9.27 -15.64
C LYS A 512 -13.65 -9.49 -17.00
N GLU A 513 -13.62 -8.50 -17.88
CA GLU A 513 -14.13 -8.61 -19.25
C GLU A 513 -13.30 -9.59 -20.08
N SER A 514 -11.97 -9.58 -19.93
CA SER A 514 -11.08 -10.55 -20.60
C SER A 514 -11.29 -11.96 -20.06
N MET A 515 -11.49 -12.12 -18.75
CA MET A 515 -11.80 -13.40 -18.12
C MET A 515 -13.17 -13.94 -18.56
N HIS A 516 -14.21 -13.11 -18.62
CA HIS A 516 -15.52 -13.51 -19.14
C HIS A 516 -15.47 -13.81 -20.64
N SER A 517 -14.67 -13.06 -21.41
CA SER A 517 -14.43 -13.35 -22.82
C SER A 517 -13.72 -14.69 -23.00
N LEU A 518 -12.74 -15.00 -22.15
CA LEU A 518 -12.06 -16.29 -22.08
C LEU A 518 -12.99 -17.44 -21.70
N GLU A 519 -13.87 -17.25 -20.71
CA GLU A 519 -14.86 -18.24 -20.32
C GLU A 519 -15.84 -18.53 -21.46
N ARG A 520 -16.30 -17.48 -22.16
CA ARG A 520 -17.17 -17.63 -23.34
C ARG A 520 -16.45 -18.33 -24.49
N LEU A 521 -15.19 -17.97 -24.75
CA LEU A 521 -14.35 -18.61 -25.77
C LEU A 521 -14.13 -20.09 -25.45
N THR A 522 -13.74 -20.40 -24.21
CA THR A 522 -13.52 -21.76 -23.74
C THR A 522 -14.80 -22.59 -23.81
N SER A 523 -15.95 -22.00 -23.47
CA SER A 523 -17.27 -22.64 -23.61
C SER A 523 -17.61 -22.92 -25.07
N ASN A 524 -17.36 -21.98 -25.98
CA ASN A 524 -17.62 -22.16 -27.41
C ASN A 524 -16.71 -23.23 -28.02
N ILE A 525 -15.42 -23.20 -27.71
CA ILE A 525 -14.47 -24.24 -28.17
C ILE A 525 -14.84 -25.61 -27.59
N HIS A 526 -15.29 -25.66 -26.33
CA HIS A 526 -15.79 -26.90 -25.72
C HIS A 526 -17.06 -27.43 -26.41
N LYS A 527 -18.02 -26.55 -26.74
CA LYS A 527 -19.23 -26.91 -27.50
C LYS A 527 -18.86 -27.45 -28.88
N LEU A 528 -18.01 -26.75 -29.64
CA LEU A 528 -17.54 -27.19 -30.94
C LEU A 528 -16.84 -28.57 -30.86
N ARG A 529 -16.00 -28.77 -29.84
CA ARG A 529 -15.34 -30.06 -29.59
C ARG A 529 -16.36 -31.16 -29.27
N LEU A 530 -17.38 -30.88 -28.47
CA LEU A 530 -18.44 -31.85 -28.16
C LEU A 530 -19.25 -32.19 -29.41
N SER A 531 -19.65 -31.21 -30.21
CA SER A 531 -20.34 -31.43 -31.49
C SER A 531 -19.51 -32.26 -32.45
N LEU A 532 -18.20 -31.98 -32.55
CA LEU A 532 -17.28 -32.76 -33.37
C LEU A 532 -17.13 -34.20 -32.85
N MET A 533 -17.09 -34.38 -31.53
CA MET A 533 -17.06 -35.70 -30.89
C MET A 533 -18.36 -36.48 -31.08
N GLN A 534 -19.52 -35.81 -31.16
CA GLN A 534 -20.80 -36.44 -31.48
C GLN A 534 -20.81 -36.97 -32.92
N VAL A 535 -20.34 -36.17 -33.89
CA VAL A 535 -20.18 -36.63 -35.28
C VAL A 535 -19.20 -37.82 -35.36
N LYS A 536 -18.07 -37.74 -34.64
CA LYS A 536 -17.08 -38.83 -34.57
C LYS A 536 -17.64 -40.10 -33.90
N ARG A 537 -18.63 -40.01 -33.01
CA ARG A 537 -19.22 -41.16 -32.28
C ARG A 537 -20.46 -41.75 -32.97
N ALA A 538 -21.15 -41.03 -33.85
CA ALA A 538 -22.33 -41.50 -34.60
C ALA A 538 -22.04 -42.83 -35.35
N PRO A 539 -22.98 -43.75 -35.56
CA PRO A 539 -22.73 -44.99 -36.30
C PRO A 539 -22.24 -44.76 -37.74
N PRO A 540 -21.48 -45.68 -38.37
CA PRO A 540 -20.86 -45.47 -39.69
C PRO A 540 -21.84 -45.08 -40.81
N VAL A 541 -23.09 -45.55 -40.71
CA VAL A 541 -24.18 -45.29 -41.66
C VAL A 541 -24.69 -43.84 -41.58
N GLU A 542 -24.62 -43.21 -40.41
CA GLU A 542 -24.98 -41.80 -40.21
C GLU A 542 -23.80 -40.86 -40.47
N ARG A 543 -22.55 -41.33 -40.30
CA ARG A 543 -21.33 -40.55 -40.57
C ARG A 543 -21.15 -40.21 -42.05
N THR A 544 -21.60 -41.07 -42.97
CA THR A 544 -21.51 -40.81 -44.43
C THR A 544 -22.68 -39.99 -44.98
N CYS A 545 -23.64 -39.60 -44.13
CA CYS A 545 -24.81 -38.84 -44.55
C CYS A 545 -24.45 -37.38 -44.85
N SER A 546 -25.10 -36.79 -45.86
CA SER A 546 -24.94 -35.36 -46.22
C SER A 546 -25.22 -34.41 -45.04
N ALA A 547 -26.04 -34.84 -44.08
CA ALA A 547 -26.29 -34.13 -42.83
C ALA A 547 -25.04 -34.05 -41.93
N SER A 548 -24.29 -35.14 -41.76
CA SER A 548 -23.06 -35.16 -40.95
C SER A 548 -21.93 -34.34 -41.58
N SER A 549 -21.82 -34.34 -42.91
CA SER A 549 -20.90 -33.44 -43.63
C SER A 549 -21.27 -31.97 -43.41
N ARG A 550 -22.57 -31.62 -43.49
CA ARG A 550 -23.04 -30.25 -43.25
C ARG A 550 -22.76 -29.77 -41.83
N VAL A 551 -22.89 -30.65 -40.84
CA VAL A 551 -22.57 -30.32 -39.43
C VAL A 551 -21.08 -30.08 -39.25
N VAL A 552 -20.19 -30.83 -39.92
CA VAL A 552 -18.75 -30.55 -39.89
C VAL A 552 -18.40 -29.25 -40.60
N ASP A 553 -19.07 -28.93 -41.71
CA ASP A 553 -18.90 -27.64 -42.40
C ASP A 553 -19.39 -26.45 -41.55
N GLU A 554 -20.45 -26.65 -40.77
CA GLU A 554 -20.91 -25.68 -39.76
C GLU A 554 -19.87 -25.46 -38.67
N ILE A 555 -19.29 -26.53 -38.13
CA ILE A 555 -18.25 -26.48 -37.09
C ILE A 555 -17.00 -25.75 -37.61
N VAL A 556 -16.57 -26.01 -38.84
CA VAL A 556 -15.41 -25.34 -39.45
C VAL A 556 -15.66 -23.84 -39.60
N ARG A 557 -16.84 -23.46 -40.11
CA ARG A 557 -17.20 -22.05 -40.26
C ARG A 557 -17.35 -21.35 -38.91
N GLU A 558 -17.93 -21.99 -37.91
CA GLU A 558 -18.03 -21.43 -36.55
C GLU A 558 -16.63 -21.30 -35.90
N ALA A 559 -15.73 -22.25 -36.13
CA ALA A 559 -14.32 -22.16 -35.71
C ALA A 559 -13.57 -21.00 -36.41
N GLU A 560 -13.80 -20.79 -37.71
CA GLU A 560 -13.24 -19.64 -38.44
C GLU A 560 -13.75 -18.29 -37.92
N LEU A 561 -15.03 -18.20 -37.55
CA LEU A 561 -15.58 -17.01 -36.92
C LEU A 561 -14.94 -16.74 -35.55
N VAL A 562 -14.68 -17.78 -34.76
CA VAL A 562 -13.95 -17.67 -33.49
C VAL A 562 -12.50 -17.22 -33.74
N ARG A 563 -11.84 -17.75 -34.77
CA ARG A 563 -10.48 -17.32 -35.17
C ARG A 563 -10.43 -15.85 -35.57
N ILE A 564 -11.41 -15.38 -36.35
CA ILE A 564 -11.52 -13.97 -36.76
C ILE A 564 -11.78 -13.08 -35.53
N ALA A 565 -12.63 -13.52 -34.60
CA ALA A 565 -12.88 -12.81 -33.35
C ALA A 565 -11.62 -12.69 -32.48
N LEU A 566 -10.79 -13.73 -32.44
CA LEU A 566 -9.51 -13.72 -31.73
C LEU A 566 -8.46 -12.84 -32.42
N GLY A 567 -8.39 -12.87 -33.75
CA GLY A 567 -7.44 -12.07 -34.53
C GLY A 567 -7.81 -10.59 -34.66
N SER A 568 -9.07 -10.22 -34.40
CA SER A 568 -9.54 -8.83 -34.37
C SER A 568 -9.51 -8.20 -32.97
N ALA A 569 -9.17 -8.97 -31.93
CA ALA A 569 -8.93 -8.44 -30.60
C ALA A 569 -7.56 -7.72 -30.59
N LEU A 570 -7.58 -6.40 -30.39
CA LEU A 570 -6.37 -5.59 -30.22
C LEU A 570 -5.51 -6.15 -29.07
N PRO A 571 -4.17 -6.18 -29.19
CA PRO A 571 -3.31 -6.52 -28.07
C PRO A 571 -3.56 -5.53 -26.94
N LEU A 572 -4.18 -5.99 -25.86
CA LEU A 572 -4.29 -5.21 -24.63
C LEU A 572 -2.87 -5.08 -24.08
N SER A 573 -2.28 -3.91 -24.27
CA SER A 573 -0.92 -3.62 -23.86
C SER A 573 -0.81 -3.72 -22.34
N TRP A 574 -0.22 -4.79 -21.85
CA TRP A 574 0.30 -4.88 -20.49
C TRP A 574 1.71 -4.29 -20.48
N SER A 575 1.83 -3.08 -19.94
CA SER A 575 3.10 -2.48 -19.53
C SER A 575 3.22 -2.66 -18.02
N GLY A 576 4.09 -3.56 -17.58
CA GLY A 576 4.45 -3.73 -16.19
C GLY A 576 5.48 -4.85 -15.98
N GLU A 577 6.75 -4.44 -15.88
CA GLU A 577 7.90 -5.11 -15.26
C GLU A 577 8.43 -6.46 -15.81
N GLY A 578 9.64 -6.39 -16.35
CA GLY A 578 10.54 -7.51 -16.63
C GLY A 578 11.88 -6.98 -17.12
N ASP A 579 12.79 -6.73 -16.19
CA ASP A 579 14.12 -6.15 -16.38
C ASP A 579 15.01 -6.93 -17.40
N MET A 580 15.60 -6.16 -18.33
CA MET A 580 16.87 -6.35 -19.09
C MET A 580 16.97 -7.42 -20.21
N PRO A 581 17.87 -7.25 -21.22
CA PRO A 581 18.50 -6.05 -21.80
C PRO A 581 18.15 -5.83 -23.30
N PHE A 582 18.42 -4.62 -23.79
CA PHE A 582 18.28 -4.13 -25.18
C PHE A 582 18.36 -5.18 -26.31
N PRO A 583 17.42 -5.20 -27.27
CA PRO A 583 17.65 -5.82 -28.56
C PRO A 583 18.31 -4.83 -29.53
N ASP A 584 19.36 -5.32 -30.18
CA ASP A 584 20.03 -4.72 -31.32
C ASP A 584 19.05 -4.19 -32.37
N GLU A 585 19.44 -3.08 -32.99
CA GLU A 585 18.87 -2.61 -34.25
C GLU A 585 19.05 -3.70 -35.31
N ASN A 586 17.97 -4.42 -35.66
CA ASN A 586 17.69 -5.06 -36.96
C ASN A 586 16.71 -6.24 -36.81
N GLU A 587 15.42 -6.01 -36.53
CA GLU A 587 14.37 -7.01 -36.83
C GLU A 587 13.07 -6.33 -37.26
N ASP A 588 12.42 -6.97 -38.23
CA ASP A 588 11.32 -6.48 -39.06
C ASP A 588 10.07 -6.01 -38.30
N LEU A 589 9.44 -4.98 -38.87
CA LEU A 589 8.33 -4.20 -38.34
C LEU A 589 6.94 -4.88 -38.38
N ASP A 590 6.86 -6.22 -38.28
CA ASP A 590 5.58 -6.96 -38.43
C ASP A 590 5.23 -7.96 -37.31
N ALA A 591 6.04 -8.08 -36.24
CA ALA A 591 5.68 -8.92 -35.10
C ALA A 591 4.70 -8.20 -34.15
N VAL A 592 3.42 -8.16 -34.52
CA VAL A 592 2.35 -7.83 -33.56
C VAL A 592 2.48 -8.81 -32.39
N ARG A 593 2.84 -8.31 -31.21
CA ARG A 593 2.98 -9.10 -29.98
C ARG A 593 1.59 -9.57 -29.54
N ILE A 594 1.17 -10.75 -30.00
CA ILE A 594 -0.10 -11.37 -29.62
C ILE A 594 -0.02 -11.73 -28.13
N ASP A 595 -1.02 -11.33 -27.33
CA ASP A 595 -1.10 -11.73 -25.93
C ASP A 595 -1.13 -13.27 -25.81
N SER A 596 -0.47 -13.81 -24.79
CA SER A 596 -0.40 -15.23 -24.45
C SER A 596 -1.77 -15.92 -24.46
N VAL A 597 -2.81 -15.21 -24.05
CA VAL A 597 -4.21 -15.67 -24.03
C VAL A 597 -4.76 -15.83 -25.44
N THR A 598 -4.56 -14.83 -26.29
CA THR A 598 -4.99 -14.85 -27.70
C THR A 598 -4.22 -15.91 -28.48
N ALA A 599 -2.93 -16.08 -28.20
CA ALA A 599 -2.10 -17.12 -28.80
C ALA A 599 -2.63 -18.53 -28.44
N ALA A 600 -2.87 -18.81 -27.16
CA ALA A 600 -3.44 -20.09 -26.74
C ALA A 600 -4.85 -20.34 -27.31
N GLY A 601 -5.67 -19.30 -27.43
CA GLY A 601 -6.99 -19.37 -28.06
C GLY A 601 -6.91 -19.72 -29.55
N LEU A 602 -5.97 -19.12 -30.29
CA LEU A 602 -5.74 -19.39 -31.70
C LEU A 602 -5.27 -20.84 -31.92
N GLU A 603 -4.31 -21.32 -31.13
CA GLU A 603 -3.83 -22.71 -31.19
C GLU A 603 -4.97 -23.72 -30.97
N MET A 604 -5.85 -23.46 -30.01
CA MET A 604 -7.01 -24.33 -29.73
C MET A 604 -8.01 -24.39 -30.89
N VAL A 605 -8.23 -23.28 -31.58
CA VAL A 605 -9.14 -23.19 -32.74
C VAL A 605 -8.51 -23.84 -33.97
N GLU A 606 -7.20 -23.69 -34.17
CA GLU A 606 -6.47 -24.35 -35.24
C GLU A 606 -6.50 -25.87 -35.10
N LEU A 607 -6.24 -26.39 -33.89
CA LEU A 607 -6.36 -27.82 -33.61
C LEU A 607 -7.77 -28.36 -33.85
N LEU A 608 -8.80 -27.59 -33.52
CA LEU A 608 -10.20 -27.98 -33.75
C LEU A 608 -10.55 -27.98 -35.24
N THR A 609 -10.07 -26.99 -35.99
CA THR A 609 -10.25 -26.89 -37.44
C THR A 609 -9.55 -28.03 -38.17
N LEU A 610 -8.31 -28.34 -37.79
CA LEU A 610 -7.57 -29.49 -38.31
C LEU A 610 -8.30 -30.80 -38.00
N ALA A 611 -8.76 -31.01 -36.77
CA ALA A 611 -9.51 -32.21 -36.39
C ALA A 611 -10.82 -32.37 -37.19
N ALA A 612 -11.50 -31.26 -37.49
CA ALA A 612 -12.72 -31.25 -38.30
C ALA A 612 -12.44 -31.58 -39.77
N GLN A 613 -11.36 -31.02 -40.36
CA GLN A 613 -10.91 -31.33 -41.72
C GLN A 613 -10.49 -32.80 -41.85
N THR A 614 -9.70 -33.33 -40.91
CA THR A 614 -9.31 -34.75 -40.92
C THR A 614 -10.54 -35.66 -40.79
N LEU A 615 -11.54 -35.29 -40.00
CA LEU A 615 -12.79 -36.05 -39.93
C LEU A 615 -13.58 -35.98 -41.24
N LYS A 616 -13.57 -34.84 -41.94
CA LYS A 616 -14.19 -34.67 -43.26
C LYS A 616 -13.51 -35.53 -44.33
N GLU A 617 -12.17 -35.57 -44.34
CA GLU A 617 -11.38 -36.44 -45.23
C GLU A 617 -11.67 -37.91 -44.96
N GLN A 618 -11.73 -38.34 -43.70
CA GLN A 618 -12.11 -39.71 -43.33
C GLN A 618 -13.54 -40.09 -43.74
N MET A 619 -14.47 -39.12 -43.83
CA MET A 619 -15.82 -39.34 -44.35
C MET A 619 -15.82 -39.44 -45.88
N ALA A 620 -14.99 -38.65 -46.57
CA ALA A 620 -14.84 -38.68 -48.03
C ALA A 620 -14.17 -39.98 -48.51
N ASP A 621 -13.11 -40.44 -47.83
CA ASP A 621 -12.43 -41.70 -48.13
C ASP A 621 -13.36 -42.91 -47.98
N LYS A 622 -14.24 -42.89 -46.98
CA LYS A 622 -15.24 -43.96 -46.78
C LYS A 622 -16.41 -43.91 -47.76
N ALA A 623 -16.75 -42.72 -48.29
CA ALA A 623 -17.74 -42.57 -49.36
C ALA A 623 -17.18 -43.04 -50.72
N GLY A 624 -15.86 -42.94 -50.93
CA GLY A 624 -15.17 -43.46 -52.13
C GLY A 624 -15.03 -44.99 -52.17
N VAL A 625 -15.10 -45.67 -51.02
CA VAL A 625 -15.00 -47.15 -50.91
C VAL A 625 -16.36 -47.85 -51.11
N VAL A 626 -17.45 -47.10 -51.27
CA VAL A 626 -18.81 -47.65 -51.52
C VAL A 626 -19.32 -47.29 -52.93
N LYS A 627 -18.41 -47.06 -53.89
CA LYS A 627 -18.75 -47.02 -55.32
C LYS A 627 -18.31 -48.27 -56.05
#